data_AF-A0A3D1PDM9-F1
#
_entry.id   AF-A0A3D1PDM9-F1
#
_cell.length_a   1.000
_cell.length_b   1.000
_cell.length_c   1.000
_cell.angle_alpha   90.00
_cell.angle_beta   90.00
_cell.angle_gamma   90.00
#
_symmetry.space_group_name_H-M   'P 1'
#
loop_
_entity.id
_entity.type
_entity.pdbx_description
1 polymer ?
#
loop_
_entity_poly.entity_id
_entity_poly.type
_entity_poly.pdbx_seq_one_letter_code
_entity_poly.pdbx_strand_id
1 'polypeptide(L)'
;MKLLSRNSEINPLTRQAGVRYSQSKHHLENANKRVQEYLNGSVEEDWQHSFPIWQQLGRIKDLSKSLRVPKYFPSFACFLGQAFAQKHWQSYSYIVQILYQNPPDSTEALCAYDLLELMIDEFWSNDLSVPEELFAMSLPISPVIQEEICGLTGYSELAQETVGECLRCYYQVEYTD
;
A
#
# COMPACT_ATOMS: atom_id res chain seq x y z
N MET A 1 -18.86 25.12 -4.33
CA MET A 1 -18.03 23.96 -3.96
C MET A 1 -18.73 23.24 -2.80
N LYS A 2 -19.46 22.17 -3.06
CA LYS A 2 -20.23 21.43 -2.04
C LYS A 2 -19.28 20.50 -1.29
N LEU A 3 -19.15 20.70 0.03
CA LEU A 3 -18.55 19.73 0.94
C LEU A 3 -19.52 18.54 1.06
N LEU A 4 -19.31 17.53 0.24
CA LEU A 4 -20.04 16.26 0.34
C LEU A 4 -19.61 15.52 1.61
N SER A 5 -20.55 14.83 2.24
CA SER A 5 -20.35 14.13 3.50
C SER A 5 -19.30 13.03 3.37
N ARG A 6 -18.20 13.17 4.10
CA ARG A 6 -16.92 12.44 3.96
C ARG A 6 -16.90 10.90 4.09
N ASN A 7 -18.05 10.24 4.28
CA ASN A 7 -18.12 8.77 4.39
C ASN A 7 -18.98 8.10 3.31
N SER A 8 -19.69 8.87 2.46
CA SER A 8 -20.58 8.33 1.43
C SER A 8 -19.92 8.11 0.07
N GLU A 9 -18.65 8.48 -0.09
CA GLU A 9 -17.92 8.41 -1.37
C GLU A 9 -16.88 7.28 -1.44
N ILE A 10 -16.69 6.51 -0.36
CA ILE A 10 -15.82 5.32 -0.39
C ILE A 10 -16.58 4.22 -1.13
N ASN A 11 -16.09 3.83 -2.32
CA ASN A 11 -16.68 2.76 -3.13
C ASN A 11 -16.87 1.50 -2.27
N PRO A 12 -18.01 0.79 -2.37
CA PRO A 12 -18.26 -0.45 -1.63
C PRO A 12 -17.10 -1.47 -1.66
N LEU A 13 -16.39 -1.61 -2.78
CA LEU A 13 -15.24 -2.53 -2.93
C LEU A 13 -14.06 -2.11 -2.04
N THR A 14 -13.72 -0.82 -2.02
CA THR A 14 -12.66 -0.29 -1.16
C THR A 14 -13.01 -0.37 0.33
N ARG A 15 -14.30 -0.25 0.66
CA ARG A 15 -14.80 -0.45 2.04
C ARG A 15 -14.76 -1.92 2.45
N GLN A 16 -15.06 -2.83 1.53
CA GLN A 16 -14.96 -4.28 1.75
C GLN A 16 -13.51 -4.72 1.91
N ALA A 17 -12.56 -4.07 1.24
CA ALA A 17 -11.12 -4.26 1.40
C ALA A 17 -10.54 -3.68 2.70
N GLY A 18 -11.39 -3.21 3.62
CA GLY A 18 -10.96 -2.86 4.98
C GLY A 18 -10.40 -1.45 5.15
N VAL A 19 -10.50 -0.57 4.15
CA VAL A 19 -10.09 0.85 4.26
C VAL A 19 -10.91 1.55 5.36
N ARG A 20 -10.27 1.87 6.49
CA ARG A 20 -10.90 2.50 7.67
C ARG A 20 -10.25 3.83 8.00
N TYR A 21 -11.00 4.91 7.82
CA TYR A 21 -10.57 6.25 8.20
C TYR A 21 -10.68 6.47 9.73
N SER A 22 -9.55 6.77 10.39
CA SER A 22 -9.52 7.23 11.78
C SER A 22 -9.03 8.68 11.85
N GLN A 23 -9.68 9.51 12.67
CA GLN A 23 -9.27 10.90 12.92
C GLN A 23 -8.50 11.07 14.25
N SER A 24 -8.19 9.98 14.94
CA SER A 24 -7.66 10.05 16.30
C SER A 24 -6.12 9.97 16.33
N LYS A 25 -5.48 11.07 16.76
CA LYS A 25 -4.02 11.13 16.99
C LYS A 25 -3.52 10.09 17.99
N HIS A 26 -4.39 9.61 18.89
CA HIS A 26 -4.03 8.64 19.93
C HIS A 26 -3.49 7.32 19.38
N HIS A 27 -3.82 6.94 18.14
CA HIS A 27 -3.28 5.71 17.54
C HIS A 27 -1.77 5.77 17.27
N LEU A 28 -1.19 6.98 17.21
CA LEU A 28 0.23 7.21 16.99
C LEU A 28 1.02 7.39 18.29
N GLU A 29 0.36 7.40 19.45
CA GLU A 29 1.07 7.44 20.74
C GLU A 29 1.95 6.19 20.89
N ASN A 30 3.23 6.42 21.16
CA ASN A 30 4.26 5.38 21.25
C ASN A 30 4.40 4.51 19.97
N ALA A 31 3.96 4.98 18.80
CA ALA A 31 4.01 4.21 17.56
C ALA A 31 5.43 3.72 17.24
N ASN A 32 6.44 4.57 17.38
CA ASN A 32 7.84 4.18 17.20
C ASN A 32 8.24 3.01 18.10
N LYS A 33 7.88 3.06 19.39
CA LYS A 33 8.21 1.98 20.33
C LYS A 33 7.48 0.69 19.96
N ARG A 34 6.20 0.80 19.60
CA ARG A 34 5.38 -0.33 19.18
C ARG A 34 5.92 -0.97 17.91
N VAL A 35 6.32 -0.18 16.90
CA VAL A 35 6.93 -0.71 15.66
C VAL A 35 8.13 -1.60 15.95
N GLN A 36 8.98 -1.24 16.91
CA GLN A 36 10.14 -2.06 17.29
C GLN A 36 9.75 -3.43 17.89
N GLU A 37 8.53 -3.57 18.42
CA GLU A 37 8.01 -4.86 18.90
C GLU A 37 7.64 -5.80 17.75
N TYR A 38 7.30 -5.26 16.57
CA TYR A 38 6.93 -6.04 15.37
C TYR A 38 8.08 -6.22 14.39
N LEU A 39 9.04 -5.29 14.36
CA LEU A 39 10.10 -5.23 13.36
C LEU A 39 11.49 -5.52 13.94
N ASN A 40 11.70 -6.70 14.52
CA ASN A 40 12.94 -7.08 15.19
C ASN A 40 13.69 -8.28 14.56
N GLY A 41 13.19 -8.81 13.45
CA GLY A 41 13.76 -9.97 12.78
C GLY A 41 14.06 -9.74 11.29
N SER A 42 14.09 -10.86 10.57
CA SER A 42 14.12 -10.95 9.11
C SER A 42 12.81 -10.47 8.48
N VAL A 43 12.80 -10.28 7.16
CA VAL A 43 11.59 -9.88 6.42
C VAL A 43 10.43 -10.86 6.61
N GLU A 44 10.71 -12.16 6.73
CA GLU A 44 9.72 -13.21 6.94
C GLU A 44 9.12 -13.16 8.35
N GLU A 45 9.98 -13.07 9.38
CA GLU A 45 9.54 -12.96 10.78
C GLU A 45 8.72 -11.67 11.00
N ASP A 46 9.22 -10.55 10.49
CA ASP A 46 8.55 -9.26 10.62
C ASP A 46 7.22 -9.24 9.85
N TRP A 47 7.12 -9.94 8.71
CA TRP A 47 5.86 -10.11 7.99
C TRP A 47 4.87 -10.93 8.81
N GLN A 48 5.30 -12.08 9.35
CA GLN A 48 4.46 -12.94 10.19
C GLN A 48 3.93 -12.21 11.43
N HIS A 49 4.72 -11.30 12.00
CA HIS A 49 4.28 -10.46 13.12
C HIS A 49 3.38 -9.29 12.71
N SER A 50 3.66 -8.65 11.58
CA SER A 50 2.94 -7.43 11.14
C SER A 50 1.63 -7.73 10.44
N PHE A 51 1.57 -8.81 9.65
CA PHE A 51 0.39 -9.15 8.84
C PHE A 51 -0.91 -9.31 9.64
N PRO A 52 -0.93 -9.99 10.82
CA PRO A 52 -2.13 -10.06 11.64
C PRO A 52 -2.70 -8.67 12.03
N ILE A 53 -1.82 -7.68 12.24
CA ILE A 53 -2.23 -6.31 12.54
C ILE A 53 -2.86 -5.64 11.32
N TRP A 54 -2.23 -5.77 10.15
CA TRP A 54 -2.80 -5.24 8.91
C TRP A 54 -4.13 -5.88 8.57
N GLN A 55 -4.25 -7.19 8.73
CA GLN A 55 -5.51 -7.92 8.53
C GLN A 55 -6.61 -7.45 9.49
N GLN A 56 -6.28 -7.25 10.78
CA GLN A 56 -7.24 -6.73 11.76
C GLN A 56 -7.71 -5.31 11.43
N LEU A 57 -6.80 -4.47 10.93
CA LEU A 57 -7.07 -3.08 10.60
C LEU A 57 -7.59 -2.88 9.17
N GLY A 58 -7.55 -3.92 8.35
CA GLY A 58 -8.07 -3.99 6.98
C GLY A 58 -6.97 -4.23 5.95
N ARG A 59 -6.06 -3.25 5.82
CA ARG A 59 -4.86 -3.30 4.99
C ARG A 59 -3.82 -2.28 5.48
N ILE A 60 -2.74 -2.08 4.73
CA ILE A 60 -1.70 -1.09 5.08
C ILE A 60 -2.18 0.34 4.78
N LYS A 61 -2.77 0.58 3.61
CA LYS A 61 -3.24 1.93 3.24
C LYS A 61 -4.63 2.26 3.83
N ASP A 62 -4.71 3.37 4.57
CA ASP A 62 -5.95 3.78 5.26
C ASP A 62 -6.99 4.44 4.36
N LEU A 63 -6.58 4.88 3.17
CA LEU A 63 -7.42 5.59 2.21
C LEU A 63 -7.29 4.91 0.84
N SER A 64 -8.38 4.94 0.07
CA SER A 64 -8.34 4.70 -1.37
C SER A 64 -7.43 5.72 -2.04
N LYS A 65 -6.70 5.32 -3.08
CA LYS A 65 -5.84 6.24 -3.85
C LYS A 65 -6.61 7.42 -4.45
N SER A 66 -7.87 7.20 -4.83
CA SER A 66 -8.78 8.24 -5.35
C SER A 66 -9.20 9.31 -4.33
N LEU A 67 -8.96 9.09 -3.02
CA LEU A 67 -9.39 10.00 -1.97
C LEU A 67 -8.26 10.94 -1.55
N ARG A 68 -8.44 12.24 -1.76
CA ARG A 68 -7.54 13.29 -1.25
C ARG A 68 -8.15 13.94 -0.01
N VAL A 69 -7.52 13.76 1.15
CA VAL A 69 -7.98 14.33 2.43
C VAL A 69 -6.99 15.38 2.93
N PRO A 70 -7.38 16.68 3.06
CA PRO A 70 -6.47 17.77 3.43
C PRO A 70 -5.81 17.67 4.81
N LYS A 71 -6.40 16.88 5.73
CA LYS A 71 -5.89 16.64 7.08
C LYS A 71 -6.07 15.17 7.39
N TYR A 72 -4.98 14.41 7.25
CA TYR A 72 -4.95 12.97 7.44
C TYR A 72 -3.91 12.63 8.52
N PHE A 73 -4.30 11.76 9.44
CA PHE A 73 -3.37 11.12 10.37
C PHE A 73 -3.32 9.65 10.01
N PRO A 74 -2.14 9.10 9.66
CA PRO A 74 -2.02 7.70 9.34
C PRO A 74 -2.40 6.85 10.55
N SER A 75 -3.05 5.72 10.29
CA SER A 75 -3.27 4.69 11.28
C SER A 75 -1.93 4.02 11.64
N PHE A 76 -1.99 3.20 12.68
CA PHE A 76 -0.86 2.37 13.02
C PHE A 76 -0.51 1.35 11.92
N ALA A 77 -1.48 0.88 11.13
CA ALA A 77 -1.21 -0.05 10.01
C ALA A 77 -0.34 0.62 8.95
N CYS A 78 -0.72 1.84 8.54
CA CYS A 78 0.05 2.64 7.58
C CYS A 78 1.45 2.95 8.12
N PHE A 79 1.55 3.36 9.39
CA PHE A 79 2.83 3.65 10.03
C PHE A 79 3.74 2.41 10.11
N LEU A 80 3.18 1.25 10.46
CA LEU A 80 3.92 -0.02 10.51
C LEU A 80 4.37 -0.45 9.11
N GLY A 81 3.53 -0.30 8.08
CA GLY A 81 3.88 -0.60 6.69
C GLY A 81 5.01 0.27 6.17
N GLN A 82 4.99 1.57 6.47
CA GLN A 82 6.08 2.49 6.13
C GLN A 82 7.40 2.05 6.78
N ALA A 83 7.38 1.77 8.08
CA ALA A 83 8.57 1.30 8.79
C ALA A 83 9.06 -0.07 8.27
N PHE A 84 8.14 -0.96 7.88
CA PHE A 84 8.47 -2.24 7.26
C PHE A 84 9.21 -2.04 5.93
N ALA A 85 8.66 -1.22 5.03
CA ALA A 85 9.29 -0.91 3.74
C ALA A 85 10.67 -0.27 3.93
N GLN A 86 10.77 0.72 4.83
CA GLN A 86 12.04 1.38 5.16
C GLN A 86 13.11 0.38 5.63
N LYS A 87 12.73 -0.60 6.44
CA LYS A 87 13.66 -1.63 6.95
C LYS A 87 14.03 -2.66 5.87
N HIS A 88 13.07 -3.05 5.03
CA HIS A 88 13.17 -4.27 4.21
C HIS A 88 13.08 -4.05 2.69
N TRP A 89 13.17 -2.82 2.17
CA TRP A 89 13.02 -2.55 0.74
C TRP A 89 13.97 -3.37 -0.15
N GLN A 90 15.17 -3.71 0.32
CA GLN A 90 16.10 -4.59 -0.41
C GLN A 90 15.64 -6.06 -0.49
N SER A 91 14.72 -6.47 0.38
CA SER A 91 14.16 -7.83 0.44
C SER A 91 12.79 -7.90 -0.26
N TYR A 92 12.52 -7.01 -1.21
CA TYR A 92 11.25 -6.94 -1.94
C TYR A 92 10.87 -8.27 -2.63
N SER A 93 11.84 -9.11 -2.99
CA SER A 93 11.60 -10.42 -3.60
C SER A 93 10.73 -11.34 -2.74
N TYR A 94 10.82 -11.22 -1.40
CA TYR A 94 9.94 -11.94 -0.48
C TYR A 94 8.48 -11.46 -0.61
N ILE A 95 8.26 -10.14 -0.74
CA ILE A 95 6.93 -9.56 -0.94
C ILE A 95 6.35 -9.94 -2.30
N VAL A 96 7.19 -9.99 -3.34
CA VAL A 96 6.80 -10.50 -4.66
C VAL A 96 6.31 -11.95 -4.55
N GLN A 97 7.01 -12.81 -3.79
CA GLN A 97 6.56 -14.20 -3.59
C GLN A 97 5.17 -14.28 -2.94
N ILE A 98 4.88 -13.40 -1.97
CA ILE A 98 3.54 -13.33 -1.36
C ILE A 98 2.47 -13.01 -2.41
N LEU A 99 2.71 -12.08 -3.33
CA LEU A 99 1.78 -11.78 -4.43
C LEU A 99 1.54 -12.99 -5.33
N TYR A 100 2.58 -13.75 -5.68
CA TYR A 100 2.45 -14.93 -6.55
C TYR A 100 1.72 -16.10 -5.87
N GLN A 101 1.80 -16.19 -4.54
CA GLN A 101 1.24 -17.31 -3.78
C GLN A 101 -0.22 -17.12 -3.37
N ASN A 102 -0.74 -15.89 -3.44
CA ASN A 102 -2.06 -15.55 -2.92
C ASN A 102 -2.99 -15.05 -4.03
N PRO A 103 -4.31 -15.28 -3.92
CA PRO A 103 -5.29 -14.71 -4.85
C PRO A 103 -5.19 -13.17 -4.89
N PRO A 104 -5.40 -12.51 -6.04
CA PRO A 104 -5.26 -11.05 -6.16
C PRO A 104 -6.09 -10.25 -5.15
N ASP A 105 -7.29 -10.73 -4.80
CA ASP A 105 -8.21 -10.06 -3.86
C ASP A 105 -8.03 -10.47 -2.40
N SER A 106 -7.04 -11.30 -2.10
CA SER A 106 -6.71 -11.65 -0.71
C SER A 106 -6.13 -10.44 0.03
N THR A 107 -6.34 -10.38 1.35
CA THR A 107 -5.74 -9.34 2.19
C THR A 107 -4.21 -9.38 2.13
N GLU A 108 -3.63 -10.57 2.04
CA GLU A 108 -2.21 -10.84 1.84
C GLU A 108 -1.70 -10.16 0.57
N ALA A 109 -2.35 -10.40 -0.57
CA ALA A 109 -1.95 -9.83 -1.85
C ALA A 109 -2.13 -8.30 -1.86
N LEU A 110 -3.22 -7.78 -1.29
CA LEU A 110 -3.44 -6.33 -1.18
C LEU A 110 -2.39 -5.65 -0.28
N CYS A 111 -2.02 -6.25 0.85
CA CYS A 111 -0.96 -5.73 1.72
C CYS A 111 0.42 -5.83 1.05
N ALA A 112 0.69 -6.92 0.33
CA ALA A 112 1.94 -7.07 -0.41
C ALA A 112 2.06 -6.03 -1.53
N TYR A 113 0.97 -5.77 -2.26
CA TYR A 113 0.90 -4.69 -3.24
C TYR A 113 1.18 -3.32 -2.59
N ASP A 114 0.50 -2.99 -1.48
CA ASP A 114 0.72 -1.75 -0.74
C ASP A 114 2.18 -1.57 -0.30
N LEU A 115 2.84 -2.65 0.16
CA LEU A 115 4.25 -2.63 0.53
C LEU A 115 5.17 -2.39 -0.66
N LEU A 116 4.91 -3.00 -1.82
CA LEU A 116 5.75 -2.77 -2.99
C LEU A 116 5.74 -1.29 -3.42
N GLU A 117 4.59 -0.63 -3.33
CA GLU A 117 4.53 0.82 -3.58
C GLU A 117 5.38 1.60 -2.56
N LEU A 118 5.27 1.27 -1.27
CA LEU A 118 6.11 1.90 -0.24
C LEU A 118 7.60 1.59 -0.44
N MET A 119 7.96 0.40 -0.89
CA MET A 119 9.36 0.03 -1.18
C MET A 119 9.91 0.79 -2.39
N ILE A 120 9.09 1.06 -3.40
CA ILE A 120 9.46 1.94 -4.53
C ILE A 120 9.83 3.33 -4.01
N ASP A 121 9.06 3.88 -3.06
CA ASP A 121 9.36 5.18 -2.43
C ASP A 121 10.74 5.16 -1.74
N GLU A 122 11.12 4.04 -1.13
CA GLU A 122 12.42 3.87 -0.49
C GLU A 122 13.56 3.79 -1.52
N PHE A 123 13.40 3.08 -2.64
CA PHE A 123 14.40 3.09 -3.72
C PHE A 123 14.66 4.51 -4.22
N TRP A 124 13.59 5.25 -4.50
CA TRP A 124 13.67 6.63 -4.94
C TRP A 124 14.33 7.54 -3.90
N SER A 125 13.90 7.45 -2.63
CA SER A 125 14.43 8.28 -1.53
C SER A 125 15.92 8.03 -1.23
N ASN A 126 16.47 6.89 -1.67
CA ASN A 126 17.88 6.55 -1.53
C ASN A 126 18.68 6.81 -2.82
N ASP A 127 18.12 7.53 -3.81
CA ASP A 127 18.73 7.80 -5.12
C ASP A 127 19.11 6.52 -5.89
N LEU A 128 18.32 5.45 -5.74
CA LEU A 128 18.54 4.16 -6.38
C LEU A 128 17.47 3.88 -7.45
N SER A 129 17.88 3.18 -8.50
CA SER A 129 16.95 2.71 -9.53
C SER A 129 16.05 1.61 -8.97
N VAL A 130 14.75 1.74 -9.23
CA VAL A 130 13.78 0.68 -8.95
C VAL A 130 14.11 -0.54 -9.83
N PRO A 131 14.14 -1.77 -9.27
CA PRO A 131 14.38 -2.97 -10.05
C PRO A 131 13.34 -3.16 -11.16
N GLU A 132 13.78 -3.28 -12.41
CA GLU A 132 12.91 -3.47 -13.59
C GLU A 132 11.99 -4.70 -13.48
N GLU A 133 12.41 -5.72 -12.72
CA GLU A 133 11.59 -6.91 -12.47
C GLU A 133 10.28 -6.61 -11.73
N LEU A 134 10.22 -5.56 -10.91
CA LEU A 134 8.97 -5.11 -10.28
C LEU A 134 7.98 -4.61 -11.34
N PHE A 135 8.47 -3.98 -12.39
CA PHE A 135 7.63 -3.49 -13.49
C PHE A 135 7.31 -4.56 -14.54
N ALA A 136 8.05 -5.68 -14.55
CA ALA A 136 7.84 -6.78 -15.49
C ALA A 136 6.86 -7.85 -14.98
N MET A 137 6.30 -7.68 -13.77
CA MET A 137 5.37 -8.64 -13.18
C MET A 137 4.07 -8.75 -13.98
N SER A 138 3.79 -9.95 -14.51
CA SER A 138 2.60 -10.25 -15.30
C SER A 138 1.39 -10.73 -14.47
N LEU A 139 1.42 -10.55 -13.15
CA LEU A 139 0.30 -10.92 -12.28
C LEU A 139 -0.90 -10.02 -12.55
N PRO A 140 -2.13 -10.54 -12.63
CA PRO A 140 -3.31 -9.71 -12.79
C PRO A 140 -3.45 -8.77 -11.57
N ILE A 141 -3.79 -7.52 -11.83
CA ILE A 141 -4.07 -6.56 -10.77
C ILE A 141 -5.42 -6.91 -10.10
N SER A 142 -5.54 -6.67 -8.79
CA SER A 142 -6.81 -6.83 -8.08
C SER A 142 -7.86 -5.83 -8.60
N PRO A 143 -9.12 -6.26 -8.83
CA PRO A 143 -10.25 -5.37 -9.05
C PRO A 143 -10.41 -4.25 -8.02
N VAL A 144 -10.01 -4.49 -6.76
CA VAL A 144 -10.01 -3.45 -5.72
C VAL A 144 -9.05 -2.33 -6.09
N ILE A 145 -7.81 -2.67 -6.46
CA ILE A 145 -6.80 -1.68 -6.83
C ILE A 145 -7.18 -0.98 -8.15
N GLN A 146 -7.73 -1.71 -9.12
CA GLN A 146 -8.24 -1.12 -10.37
C GLN A 146 -9.31 -0.05 -10.10
N GLU A 147 -10.24 -0.31 -9.18
CA GLU A 147 -11.26 0.67 -8.82
C GLU A 147 -10.66 1.90 -8.13
N GLU A 148 -9.63 1.72 -7.29
CA GLU A 148 -8.95 2.83 -6.61
C GLU A 148 -8.23 3.79 -7.56
N ILE A 149 -7.74 3.29 -8.70
CA ILE A 149 -6.96 4.06 -9.67
C ILE A 149 -7.79 4.54 -10.87
N CYS A 150 -8.92 3.91 -11.17
CA CYS A 150 -9.80 4.25 -12.31
C CYS A 150 -10.22 5.74 -12.34
N GLY A 151 -10.32 6.40 -11.18
CA GLY A 151 -10.68 7.81 -11.07
C GLY A 151 -9.52 8.81 -11.04
N LEU A 152 -8.26 8.36 -11.13
CA LEU A 152 -7.08 9.21 -10.98
C LEU A 152 -6.56 9.72 -12.33
N THR A 153 -6.51 11.04 -12.46
CA THR A 153 -5.82 11.71 -13.57
C THR A 153 -4.35 11.28 -13.59
N GLY A 154 -3.90 10.69 -14.70
CA GLY A 154 -2.56 10.09 -14.86
C GLY A 154 -2.57 8.56 -14.89
N TYR A 155 -3.56 7.92 -14.27
CA TYR A 155 -3.72 6.45 -14.32
C TYR A 155 -4.72 6.01 -15.40
N SER A 156 -5.63 6.90 -15.83
CA SER A 156 -6.72 6.60 -16.76
C SER A 156 -6.30 6.28 -18.20
N GLU A 157 -5.05 6.60 -18.59
CA GLU A 157 -4.57 6.42 -19.98
C GLU A 157 -3.80 5.11 -20.19
N LEU A 158 -3.50 4.38 -19.12
CA LEU A 158 -2.74 3.14 -19.18
C LEU A 158 -3.66 1.96 -18.84
N ALA A 159 -3.77 1.00 -19.74
CA ALA A 159 -4.41 -0.29 -19.47
C ALA A 159 -3.55 -1.05 -18.46
N GLN A 160 -3.80 -0.82 -17.17
CA GLN A 160 -3.10 -1.48 -16.07
C GLN A 160 -3.77 -2.83 -15.81
N GLU A 161 -3.47 -3.81 -16.66
CA GLU A 161 -4.00 -5.17 -16.51
C GLU A 161 -3.19 -5.96 -15.48
N THR A 162 -1.93 -5.56 -15.27
CA THR A 162 -0.99 -6.25 -14.41
C THR A 162 -0.49 -5.40 -13.24
N VAL A 163 -0.02 -6.09 -12.20
CA VAL A 163 0.67 -5.47 -11.06
C VAL A 163 1.89 -4.66 -11.53
N GLY A 164 2.70 -5.20 -12.44
CA GLY A 164 3.91 -4.52 -12.92
C GLY A 164 3.60 -3.21 -13.65
N GLU A 165 2.58 -3.20 -14.51
CA GLU A 165 2.10 -1.98 -15.17
C GLU A 165 1.58 -0.96 -14.17
N CYS A 166 0.84 -1.41 -13.16
CA CYS A 166 0.30 -0.54 -12.12
C CYS A 166 1.41 0.11 -11.27
N LEU A 167 2.43 -0.67 -10.86
CA LEU A 167 3.59 -0.17 -10.14
C LEU A 167 4.45 0.79 -10.99
N ARG A 168 4.59 0.50 -12.28
CA ARG A 168 5.27 1.42 -13.22
C ARG A 168 4.54 2.74 -13.32
N CYS A 169 3.22 2.69 -13.50
CA CYS A 169 2.39 3.90 -13.54
C CYS A 169 2.50 4.68 -12.24
N TYR A 170 2.46 4.00 -11.09
CA TYR A 170 2.68 4.62 -9.78
C TYR A 170 4.01 5.37 -9.73
N TYR A 171 5.10 4.69 -10.08
CA TYR A 171 6.43 5.29 -10.12
C TYR A 171 6.50 6.50 -11.04
N GLN A 172 5.88 6.41 -12.23
CA GLN A 172 5.89 7.50 -13.19
C GLN A 172 5.10 8.72 -12.70
N VAL A 173 3.88 8.52 -12.19
CA VAL A 173 3.02 9.62 -11.74
C VAL A 173 3.59 10.34 -10.52
N GLU A 174 4.24 9.61 -9.60
CA GLU A 174 4.76 10.20 -8.36
C GLU A 174 6.19 10.76 -8.50
N TYR A 175 7.01 10.24 -9.43
CA TYR A 175 8.45 10.53 -9.46
C TYR A 175 9.04 10.95 -10.81
N THR A 176 8.29 10.85 -11.91
CA THR A 176 8.78 11.33 -13.21
C THR A 176 7.90 12.47 -13.71
N ASP A 177 8.48 13.67 -13.78
CA ASP A 177 7.85 14.88 -14.34
C ASP A 177 7.54 14.77 -15.85
#